data_AF-A0A5N0T5U5-F1
#
_entry.id   AF-A0A5N0T5U5-F1
#
_cell.length_a   1.000
_cell.length_b   1.000
_cell.length_c   1.000
_cell.angle_alpha   90.00
_cell.angle_beta   90.00
_cell.angle_gamma   90.00
#
_symmetry.space_group_name_H-M   'P 1'
#
loop_
_entity.id
_entity.type
_entity.pdbx_description
1 polymer ?
#
loop_
_entity_poly.entity_id
_entity_poly.type
_entity_poly.pdbx_seq_one_letter_code
_entity_poly.pdbx_strand_id
1 'polypeptide(L)'
;MTAADTDSQDLSTDHEPLDQMQAQLFALMHRYSQAPCCGLALAVAGQLVKLLEHPLITLFPELHRQCAAQLNGWRARGSFAERCGSTPRSIH
;
A
#
# COMPACT_ATOMS: atom_id res chain seq x y z
N MET A 1 41.21 -6.03 -30.13
CA MET A 1 40.73 -4.64 -30.16
C MET A 1 39.34 -4.65 -29.53
N THR A 2 39.29 -4.14 -28.29
CA THR A 2 38.13 -3.74 -27.45
C THR A 2 37.04 -4.75 -27.08
N ALA A 3 36.99 -4.99 -25.77
CA ALA A 3 35.97 -5.64 -24.97
C ALA A 3 34.55 -5.10 -25.22
N ALA A 4 33.59 -6.01 -25.32
CA ALA A 4 32.19 -5.73 -25.01
C ALA A 4 31.89 -6.46 -23.69
N ASP A 5 32.42 -5.89 -22.60
CA ASP A 5 31.93 -6.13 -21.26
C ASP A 5 30.55 -5.47 -21.17
N THR A 6 29.52 -6.22 -21.53
CA THR A 6 28.15 -5.86 -21.15
C THR A 6 27.94 -6.35 -19.72
N ASP A 7 28.68 -5.76 -18.79
CA ASP A 7 28.36 -5.77 -17.37
C ASP A 7 27.18 -4.81 -17.19
N SER A 8 26.00 -5.28 -17.59
CA SER A 8 24.74 -4.66 -17.17
C SER A 8 24.58 -5.01 -15.70
N GLN A 9 25.19 -4.17 -14.85
CA GLN A 9 25.11 -4.24 -13.41
C GLN A 9 23.68 -4.54 -12.99
N ASP A 10 23.51 -5.72 -12.42
CA ASP A 10 22.43 -6.11 -11.54
C ASP A 10 22.44 -5.12 -10.37
N LEU A 11 21.77 -3.98 -10.55
CA LEU A 11 21.44 -3.07 -9.45
C LEU A 11 20.30 -3.75 -8.70
N SER A 12 20.71 -4.71 -7.87
CA SER A 12 19.90 -5.41 -6.89
C SER A 12 19.16 -4.38 -6.04
N THR A 13 17.99 -4.00 -6.51
CA THR A 13 17.06 -3.20 -5.75
C THR A 13 16.09 -4.23 -5.18
N ASP A 14 16.44 -4.77 -4.01
CA ASP A 14 15.66 -5.75 -3.22
C ASP A 14 14.31 -5.16 -2.71
N HIS A 15 13.79 -4.14 -3.41
CA HIS A 15 12.54 -3.49 -3.13
C HIS A 15 11.55 -3.83 -4.24
N GLU A 16 10.35 -4.25 -3.83
CA GLU A 16 9.23 -4.45 -4.75
C GLU A 16 9.06 -3.19 -5.61
N PRO A 17 9.06 -3.30 -6.95
CA PRO A 17 8.99 -2.13 -7.82
C PRO A 17 7.72 -1.32 -7.51
N LEU A 18 7.86 0.01 -7.49
CA LEU A 18 6.76 0.95 -7.20
C LEU A 18 5.50 0.65 -8.03
N ASP A 19 5.68 0.29 -9.30
CA ASP A 19 4.58 -0.07 -10.21
C ASP A 19 3.79 -1.29 -9.71
N GLN A 20 4.48 -2.29 -9.16
CA GLN A 20 3.84 -3.48 -8.59
C GLN A 20 3.11 -3.13 -7.28
N MET A 21 3.70 -2.29 -6.43
CA MET A 21 3.05 -1.81 -5.21
C MET A 21 1.79 -0.99 -5.51
N GLN A 22 1.84 -0.17 -6.57
CA GLN A 22 0.69 0.58 -7.08
C GLN A 22 -0.37 -0.34 -7.69
N ALA A 23 0.01 -1.33 -8.48
CA ALA A 23 -0.92 -2.31 -9.04
C ALA A 23 -1.66 -3.08 -7.95
N GLN A 24 -0.95 -3.49 -6.88
CA GLN A 24 -1.58 -4.11 -5.70
C GLN A 24 -2.57 -3.16 -5.01
N LEU A 25 -2.22 -1.88 -4.87
CA LEU A 25 -3.12 -0.86 -4.32
C LEU A 25 -4.40 -0.74 -5.17
N PHE A 26 -4.28 -0.67 -6.49
CA PHE A 26 -5.42 -0.64 -7.40
C PHE A 26 -6.29 -1.89 -7.31
N ALA A 27 -5.67 -3.06 -7.23
CA ALA A 27 -6.40 -4.33 -7.06
C ALA A 27 -7.21 -4.33 -5.75
N LEU A 28 -6.64 -3.85 -4.64
CA LEU A 28 -7.34 -3.75 -3.36
C LEU A 28 -8.49 -2.74 -3.42
N MET A 29 -8.28 -1.57 -4.02
CA MET A 29 -9.34 -0.57 -4.21
C MET A 29 -10.47 -1.07 -5.12
N HIS A 30 -10.13 -1.81 -6.17
CA HIS A 30 -11.09 -2.43 -7.07
C HIS A 30 -11.92 -3.50 -6.35
N ARG A 31 -11.28 -4.34 -5.53
CA ARG A 31 -12.00 -5.31 -4.69
C ARG A 31 -12.90 -4.61 -3.67
N TYR A 32 -12.44 -3.50 -3.10
CA TYR A 32 -13.23 -2.70 -2.16
C TYR A 32 -14.45 -2.05 -2.82
N SER A 33 -14.35 -1.61 -4.07
CA SER A 33 -15.50 -1.03 -4.79
C SER A 33 -16.56 -2.08 -5.14
N GLN A 34 -16.16 -3.33 -5.37
CA GLN A 34 -17.09 -4.45 -5.58
C GLN A 34 -17.72 -4.94 -4.27
N ALA A 35 -16.93 -5.05 -3.19
CA ALA A 35 -17.37 -5.54 -1.90
C ALA A 35 -16.67 -4.75 -0.78
N PRO A 36 -17.30 -3.66 -0.27
CA PRO A 36 -16.67 -2.83 0.75
C PRO A 36 -16.60 -3.60 2.06
N CYS A 37 -15.39 -3.91 2.51
CA CYS A 37 -15.15 -4.56 3.79
C CYS A 37 -13.98 -3.90 4.54
N CYS A 38 -14.01 -3.99 5.86
CA CYS A 38 -13.00 -3.40 6.72
C CYS A 38 -11.60 -4.00 6.51
N GLY A 39 -11.52 -5.31 6.30
CA GLY A 39 -10.26 -5.98 5.99
C GLY A 39 -9.60 -5.43 4.73
N LEU A 40 -10.38 -5.14 3.68
CA LEU A 40 -9.87 -4.50 2.47
C LEU A 40 -9.46 -3.04 2.73
N ALA A 41 -10.26 -2.27 3.49
CA ALA A 41 -9.88 -0.90 3.84
C ALA A 41 -8.56 -0.83 4.64
N LEU A 42 -8.36 -1.75 5.58
CA LEU A 42 -7.11 -1.87 6.34
C LEU A 42 -5.95 -2.36 5.45
N ALA A 43 -6.21 -3.30 4.53
CA ALA A 43 -5.19 -3.74 3.56
C ALA A 43 -4.75 -2.59 2.64
N VAL A 44 -5.69 -1.77 2.14
CA VAL A 44 -5.40 -0.55 1.37
C VAL A 44 -4.54 0.41 2.20
N ALA A 45 -4.91 0.66 3.46
CA ALA A 45 -4.13 1.50 4.36
C ALA A 45 -2.71 0.95 4.60
N GLY A 46 -2.57 -0.36 4.77
CA GLY A 46 -1.27 -1.02 4.91
C GLY A 46 -0.40 -0.87 3.66
N GLN A 47 -1.00 -1.02 2.47
CA GLN A 47 -0.28 -0.83 1.21
C GLN A 47 0.17 0.63 1.01
N LEU A 48 -0.65 1.60 1.41
CA LEU A 48 -0.30 3.02 1.40
C LEU A 48 0.87 3.34 2.33
N VAL A 49 0.96 2.71 3.51
CA VAL A 49 2.13 2.87 4.41
C VAL A 49 3.40 2.34 3.75
N LYS A 50 3.34 1.14 3.16
CA LYS A 50 4.51 0.57 2.45
C LYS A 50 4.98 1.47 1.31
N LEU A 51 4.05 2.07 0.56
CA LEU A 51 4.38 3.03 -0.50
C LEU A 51 5.06 4.30 0.04
N LEU A 52 4.65 4.79 1.21
CA LEU A 52 5.26 5.97 1.86
C LEU A 52 6.65 5.67 2.43
N GLU A 53 6.92 4.42 2.81
CA GLU A 53 8.24 3.97 3.29
C GLU A 53 9.20 3.64 2.13
N HIS A 54 8.72 3.56 0.89
CA HIS A 54 9.52 3.18 -0.25
C HIS A 54 10.54 4.27 -0.63
N PRO A 55 11.84 3.96 -0.79
CA PRO A 55 12.88 4.99 -1.01
C PRO A 55 12.65 5.83 -2.28
N LEU A 56 12.13 5.23 -3.34
CA LEU A 56 11.82 5.92 -4.60
C LEU A 56 10.57 6.82 -4.54
N ILE A 57 9.74 6.76 -3.48
CA ILE A 57 8.57 7.64 -3.35
C ILE A 57 8.98 9.11 -3.22
N THR A 58 10.19 9.35 -2.71
CA THR A 58 10.77 10.69 -2.54
C THR A 58 10.99 11.41 -3.87
N LEU A 59 11.12 10.65 -4.97
CA LEU A 59 11.23 11.17 -6.33
C LEU A 59 9.88 11.70 -6.86
N PHE A 60 8.77 11.35 -6.21
CA PHE A 60 7.40 11.69 -6.59
C PHE A 60 6.64 12.36 -5.42
N PRO A 61 6.97 13.62 -5.09
CA PRO A 61 6.42 14.29 -3.91
C PRO A 61 4.89 14.43 -3.95
N GLU A 62 4.31 14.57 -5.15
CA GLU A 62 2.86 14.63 -5.30
C GLU A 62 2.19 13.27 -5.00
N LEU A 63 2.78 12.16 -5.44
CA LEU A 63 2.29 10.82 -5.13
C LEU A 63 2.37 10.56 -3.63
N HIS A 64 3.50 10.93 -3.00
CA HIS A 64 3.66 10.84 -1.55
C HIS A 64 2.57 11.62 -0.80
N ARG A 65 2.29 12.86 -1.21
CA ARG A 65 1.24 13.69 -0.61
C ARG A 65 -0.15 13.06 -0.75
N GLN A 66 -0.46 12.50 -1.92
CA GLN A 66 -1.74 11.83 -2.17
C GLN A 66 -1.89 10.56 -1.33
N CYS A 67 -0.87 9.73 -1.25
CA CYS A 67 -0.87 8.53 -0.40
C CYS A 67 -1.06 8.89 1.07
N ALA A 68 -0.34 9.89 1.58
CA ALA A 68 -0.46 10.37 2.94
C ALA A 68 -1.87 10.94 3.24
N ALA A 69 -2.45 11.70 2.32
CA ALA A 69 -3.80 12.23 2.45
C ALA A 69 -4.87 11.13 2.50
N GLN A 70 -4.73 10.10 1.66
CA GLN A 70 -5.70 8.99 1.61
C GLN A 70 -5.58 8.03 2.81
N LEU A 71 -4.40 7.90 3.40
CA LEU A 71 -4.14 6.95 4.49
C LEU A 71 -5.11 7.10 5.66
N ASN A 72 -5.35 8.33 6.11
CA ASN A 72 -6.26 8.61 7.22
C ASN A 72 -7.72 8.23 6.88
N GLY A 73 -8.13 8.46 5.64
CA GLY A 73 -9.46 8.07 5.16
C GLY A 73 -9.66 6.55 5.17
N TRP A 74 -8.67 5.80 4.69
CA TRP A 74 -8.73 4.33 4.69
C TRP A 74 -8.66 3.72 6.10
N ARG A 75 -7.84 4.30 7.00
CA ARG A 75 -7.82 3.91 8.42
C ARG A 75 -9.18 4.14 9.10
N ALA A 76 -9.82 5.29 8.86
CA ALA A 76 -11.15 5.56 9.42
C ALA A 76 -12.19 4.56 8.92
N ARG A 77 -12.16 4.21 7.62
CA ARG A 77 -13.03 3.19 7.02
C ARG A 77 -12.81 1.79 7.59
N GLY A 78 -11.56 1.43 7.89
CA GLY A 78 -11.20 0.16 8.53
C GLY A 78 -11.61 0.09 10.01
N SER A 79 -11.40 1.17 10.76
CA SER A 79 -11.70 1.24 12.21
C SER A 79 -13.19 1.24 12.53
N PHE A 80 -14.05 1.68 11.59
CA PHE A 80 -15.50 1.70 11.80
C PHE A 80 -16.09 0.30 12.05
N ALA A 81 -15.46 -0.77 11.55
CA ALA A 81 -15.93 -2.13 11.77
C ALA A 81 -15.39 -2.77 13.06
N GLU A 82 -14.23 -2.37 13.59
CA GLU A 82 -13.78 -2.86 14.92
C GLU A 82 -14.74 -2.43 16.02
N ARG A 83 -15.35 -1.25 15.88
CA ARG A 83 -16.37 -0.74 16.81
C ARG A 83 -17.73 -1.40 16.66
N CYS A 84 -18.08 -1.91 15.47
CA CYS A 84 -19.34 -2.63 15.22
C CYS A 84 -19.23 -4.16 15.37
N GLY A 85 -18.02 -4.72 15.29
CA GLY A 85 -17.75 -6.16 15.43
C GLY A 85 -17.26 -6.58 16.81
N SER A 86 -16.92 -5.63 17.68
CA SER A 86 -16.65 -5.90 19.09
C SER A 86 -17.98 -6.04 19.83
N THR A 87 -18.64 -7.20 19.70
CA THR A 87 -19.45 -7.67 20.80
C THR A 87 -18.48 -7.87 21.98
N PRO A 88 -18.61 -7.11 23.08
CA PRO A 88 -17.94 -7.50 24.30
C PRO A 88 -18.59 -8.82 24.68
N ARG A 89 -17.85 -9.91 24.48
CA ARG A 89 -18.19 -11.23 25.03
C ARG A 89 -18.04 -11.09 26.55
N SER A 90 -19.01 -10.43 27.17
CA SER A 90 -19.15 -10.31 28.61
C SER A 90 -19.64 -11.66 29.09
N ILE A 91 -18.70 -12.52 29.44
CA ILE A 91 -18.97 -13.76 30.15
C ILE A 91 -19.14 -13.34 31.61
N HIS A 92 -20.38 -13.36 32.10
CA HIS A 92 -20.69 -13.22 33.51
C HIS A 92 -21.88 -14.11 33.87
#